data_AF-A0A2P6FU56-F1
#
_entry.id   AF-A0A2P6FU56-F1
#
_cell.length_a   1.000
_cell.length_b   1.000
_cell.length_c   1.000
_cell.angle_alpha   90.00
_cell.angle_beta   90.00
_cell.angle_gamma   90.00
#
_symmetry.space_group_name_H-M   'P 1'
#
loop_
_entity.id
_entity.type
_entity.pdbx_description
1 polymer ?
#
loop_
_entity_poly.entity_id
_entity_poly.type
_entity_poly.pdbx_seq_one_letter_code
_entity_poly.pdbx_strand_id
1 'polypeptide(L)'
;MGIIRALLAVGGLFFAVELVANDRPVITSDFSEVQTKVKSIISDQIDAFNSLDVDRAYSHASASIKAIFPNSTIFGNMVEKSYPMIWNPKAFEFLSISGVRTGVVQRVLFTDQQGDIHFFDYVLENNGERWVISGVYMIQGEKGV
;
A
#
# COMPACT_ATOMS: atom_id res chain seq x y z
N MET A 1 3.98 55.25 31.89
CA MET A 1 3.44 56.61 31.67
C MET A 1 4.09 57.19 30.43
N GLY A 2 3.35 57.41 29.35
CA GLY A 2 3.90 57.94 28.09
C GLY A 2 2.86 57.88 26.98
N ILE A 3 2.10 58.96 26.87
CA ILE A 3 0.89 59.13 26.06
C ILE A 3 1.28 59.85 24.76
N ILE A 4 0.86 59.27 23.62
CA ILE A 4 0.40 59.86 22.35
C ILE A 4 0.82 61.31 22.00
N ARG A 5 1.38 61.48 20.80
CA ARG A 5 1.12 62.67 19.95
C ARG A 5 0.87 62.22 18.50
N ALA A 6 -0.30 62.57 17.99
CA ALA A 6 -0.80 62.27 16.65
C ALA A 6 -0.11 63.13 15.57
N LEU A 7 -0.03 62.59 14.34
CA LEU A 7 0.09 63.40 13.13
C LEU A 7 -0.72 62.72 12.01
N LEU A 8 -1.75 63.41 11.52
CA LEU A 8 -2.43 63.11 10.26
C LEU A 8 -1.52 63.49 9.09
N ALA A 9 -1.41 62.64 8.07
CA ALA A 9 -1.69 63.01 6.68
C ALA A 9 -1.42 61.85 5.69
N VAL A 10 -2.49 61.47 4.99
CA VAL A 10 -2.59 61.30 3.53
C VAL A 10 -1.51 60.47 2.80
N GLY A 11 -1.96 59.35 2.24
CA GLY A 11 -1.52 58.90 0.91
C GLY A 11 -0.80 57.56 0.86
N GLY A 12 -1.34 56.64 0.07
CA GLY A 12 -0.56 55.60 -0.59
C GLY A 12 -0.76 54.18 -0.07
N LEU A 13 -1.36 53.37 -0.95
CA LEU A 13 -1.16 51.93 -1.07
C LEU A 13 -1.83 51.04 0.01
N PHE A 14 -3.06 50.64 -0.27
CA PHE A 14 -3.62 49.39 0.26
C PHE A 14 -2.79 48.22 -0.29
N PHE A 15 -1.87 47.67 0.52
CA PHE A 15 -1.44 46.28 0.32
C PHE A 15 -2.52 45.39 0.92
N ALA A 16 -3.39 44.85 0.08
CA ALA A 16 -4.18 43.69 0.45
C ALA A 16 -3.21 42.50 0.55
N VAL A 17 -2.82 42.14 1.78
CA VAL A 17 -2.29 40.80 2.05
C VAL A 17 -3.50 39.91 2.28
N GLU A 18 -3.98 39.32 1.20
CA GLU A 18 -4.92 38.22 1.26
C GLU A 18 -4.09 36.94 1.32
N LEU A 19 -3.79 36.49 2.54
CA LEU A 19 -3.30 35.13 2.76
C LEU A 19 -4.46 34.32 3.31
N VAL A 20 -5.18 33.76 2.32
CA VAL A 20 -6.13 32.67 2.46
C VAL A 20 -5.56 31.58 3.37
N ALA A 21 -6.36 31.17 4.34
CA ALA A 21 -6.10 30.08 5.25
C ALA A 21 -5.70 28.79 4.51
N ASN A 22 -4.51 28.28 4.78
CA ASN A 22 -4.09 26.94 4.39
C ASN A 22 -3.83 26.09 5.64
N ASP A 23 -4.90 25.77 6.38
CA ASP A 23 -4.93 24.59 7.27
C ASP A 23 -5.13 23.32 6.42
N ARG A 24 -4.17 23.03 5.54
CA ARG A 24 -4.14 21.72 4.86
C ARG A 24 -3.42 20.71 5.75
N PRO A 25 -4.04 19.59 6.15
CA PRO A 25 -3.32 18.54 6.85
C PRO A 25 -2.31 17.91 5.89
N VAL A 26 -1.02 18.00 6.24
CA VAL A 26 0.14 17.47 5.49
C VAL A 26 0.20 15.92 5.47
N ILE A 27 -0.76 15.23 6.09
CA ILE A 27 -0.66 13.79 6.43
C ILE A 27 -1.48 12.87 5.51
N THR A 28 -2.23 13.39 4.53
CA THR A 28 -3.16 12.58 3.73
C THR A 28 -2.64 12.18 2.34
N SER A 29 -1.72 12.95 1.74
CA SER A 29 -1.18 12.67 0.41
C SER A 29 -0.29 11.44 0.39
N ASP A 30 0.62 11.33 1.36
CA ASP A 30 1.68 10.31 1.37
C ASP A 30 1.09 8.92 1.61
N PHE A 31 0.07 8.81 2.46
CA PHE A 31 -0.57 7.53 2.74
C PHE A 31 -1.44 7.03 1.56
N SER A 32 -2.12 7.93 0.84
CA SER A 32 -2.89 7.59 -0.36
C SER A 32 -2.00 7.10 -1.50
N GLU A 33 -0.84 7.76 -1.68
CA GLU A 33 0.16 7.34 -2.67
C GLU A 33 0.74 5.96 -2.32
N VAL A 34 1.10 5.73 -1.05
CA VAL A 34 1.58 4.43 -0.57
C VAL A 34 0.52 3.35 -0.81
N GLN A 35 -0.74 3.60 -0.46
CA GLN A 35 -1.83 2.66 -0.71
C GLN A 35 -1.93 2.28 -2.19
N THR A 36 -1.85 3.28 -3.09
CA THR A 36 -1.92 3.05 -4.54
C THR A 36 -0.76 2.17 -5.02
N LYS A 37 0.48 2.45 -4.58
CA LYS A 37 1.67 1.66 -4.93
C LYS A 37 1.58 0.22 -4.42
N VAL A 38 1.16 0.05 -3.17
CA VAL A 38 1.02 -1.27 -2.53
C VAL A 38 -0.01 -2.13 -3.26
N LYS A 39 -1.18 -1.57 -3.54
CA LYS A 39 -2.23 -2.26 -4.31
C LYS A 39 -1.72 -2.63 -5.70
N SER A 40 -1.04 -1.71 -6.38
CA SER A 40 -0.45 -1.99 -7.70
C SER A 40 0.54 -3.15 -7.68
N ILE A 41 1.40 -3.25 -6.66
CA ILE A 41 2.39 -4.34 -6.56
C ILE A 41 1.71 -5.69 -6.32
N ILE A 42 0.71 -5.73 -5.43
CA ILE A 42 -0.03 -6.97 -5.13
C ILE A 42 -0.81 -7.40 -6.39
N SER A 43 -1.51 -6.48 -7.05
CA SER A 43 -2.23 -6.78 -8.30
C SER A 43 -1.28 -7.29 -9.38
N ASP A 44 -0.13 -6.64 -9.57
CA ASP A 44 0.85 -7.06 -10.58
C ASP A 44 1.40 -8.47 -10.31
N GLN A 45 1.62 -8.83 -9.05
CA GLN A 45 2.02 -10.19 -8.67
C GLN A 45 0.92 -11.22 -8.98
N ILE A 46 -0.33 -10.92 -8.63
CA ILE A 46 -1.47 -11.82 -8.91
C ILE A 46 -1.67 -12.00 -10.42
N ASP A 47 -1.61 -10.91 -11.18
CA ASP A 47 -1.71 -10.93 -12.65
C ASP A 47 -0.57 -11.75 -13.28
N ALA A 48 0.63 -11.66 -12.71
CA ALA A 48 1.78 -12.45 -13.14
C ALA A 48 1.58 -13.95 -12.88
N PHE A 49 1.01 -14.35 -11.73
CA PHE A 49 0.62 -15.76 -11.51
C PHE A 49 -0.42 -16.24 -12.53
N ASN A 50 -1.48 -15.46 -12.75
CA ASN A 50 -2.53 -15.79 -13.73
C ASN A 50 -2.00 -15.92 -15.17
N SER A 51 -0.94 -15.17 -15.50
CA SER A 51 -0.29 -15.20 -16.82
C SER A 51 0.86 -16.21 -16.90
N LEU A 52 1.08 -17.01 -15.85
CA LEU A 52 2.19 -17.97 -15.70
C LEU A 52 3.59 -17.32 -15.78
N ASP A 53 3.69 -16.02 -15.49
CA ASP A 53 4.94 -15.25 -15.44
C ASP A 53 5.49 -15.22 -14.00
N VAL A 54 6.07 -16.35 -13.59
CA VAL A 54 6.56 -16.53 -12.22
C VAL A 54 7.77 -15.64 -11.91
N ASP A 55 8.58 -15.31 -12.92
CA ASP A 55 9.73 -14.40 -12.76
C ASP A 55 9.26 -12.99 -12.38
N ARG A 56 8.23 -12.48 -13.05
CA ARG A 56 7.60 -11.20 -12.70
C ARG A 56 6.98 -11.25 -11.32
N ALA A 57 6.23 -12.30 -10.99
CA ALA A 57 5.62 -12.45 -9.66
C ALA A 57 6.68 -12.45 -8.54
N TYR A 58 7.78 -13.19 -8.75
CA TYR A 58 8.90 -13.30 -7.83
C TYR A 58 9.72 -12.01 -7.71
N SER A 59 9.72 -11.16 -8.75
CA SER A 59 10.44 -9.88 -8.73
C SER A 59 9.97 -8.95 -7.59
N HIS A 60 8.69 -9.04 -7.20
CA HIS A 60 8.07 -8.25 -6.12
C HIS A 60 8.44 -8.72 -4.71
N ALA A 61 9.08 -9.89 -4.58
CA ALA A 61 9.45 -10.46 -3.29
C ALA A 61 10.66 -9.73 -2.65
N SER A 62 10.61 -9.57 -1.33
CA SER A 62 11.70 -9.03 -0.52
C SER A 62 12.94 -9.94 -0.52
N ALA A 63 14.06 -9.40 -0.04
CA ALA A 63 15.28 -10.19 0.15
C ALA A 63 15.08 -11.37 1.12
N SER A 64 14.24 -11.21 2.15
CA SER A 64 13.94 -12.29 3.10
C SER A 64 13.18 -13.45 2.46
N ILE A 65 12.18 -13.18 1.61
CA ILE A 65 11.50 -14.24 0.84
C ILE A 65 12.47 -14.90 -0.15
N LYS A 66 13.30 -14.10 -0.84
CA LYS A 66 14.29 -14.61 -1.81
C LYS A 66 15.37 -15.48 -1.15
N ALA A 67 15.68 -15.25 0.13
CA ALA A 67 16.58 -16.10 0.90
C ALA A 67 15.99 -17.50 1.20
N ILE A 68 14.66 -17.59 1.36
CA ILE A 68 13.94 -18.86 1.61
C ILE A 68 13.69 -19.60 0.29
N PHE A 69 13.36 -18.86 -0.77
CA PHE A 69 13.08 -19.39 -2.10
C PHE A 69 14.11 -18.83 -3.09
N PRO A 70 15.23 -19.54 -3.34
CA PRO A 70 16.38 -18.98 -4.07
C PRO A 70 16.13 -18.68 -5.55
N ASN A 71 15.01 -19.13 -6.12
CA ASN A 71 14.62 -18.81 -7.48
C ASN A 71 13.09 -18.82 -7.64
N SER A 72 12.64 -18.22 -8.74
CA SER A 72 11.23 -18.10 -9.11
C SER A 72 10.54 -19.45 -9.25
N THR A 73 11.19 -20.47 -9.82
CA THR A 73 10.60 -21.81 -9.98
C THR A 73 10.23 -22.44 -8.64
N ILE A 74 11.12 -22.40 -7.64
CA ILE A 74 10.83 -22.94 -6.30
C ILE A 74 9.71 -22.14 -5.63
N PHE A 75 9.77 -20.81 -5.73
CA PHE A 75 8.75 -19.92 -5.20
C PHE A 75 7.37 -20.20 -5.81
N GLY A 76 7.26 -20.22 -7.14
CA GLY A 76 6.01 -20.47 -7.85
C GLY A 76 5.43 -21.84 -7.54
N ASN A 77 6.26 -22.90 -7.55
CA ASN A 77 5.82 -24.24 -7.16
C ASN A 77 5.25 -24.30 -5.74
N MET A 78 5.82 -23.54 -4.81
CA MET A 78 5.30 -23.44 -3.45
C MET A 78 3.96 -22.70 -3.43
N VAL A 79 3.86 -21.55 -4.11
CA VAL A 79 2.61 -20.75 -4.14
C VAL A 79 1.48 -21.51 -4.81
N GLU A 80 1.71 -22.11 -5.98
CA GLU A 80 0.70 -22.88 -6.72
C GLU A 80 0.13 -24.03 -5.89
N LYS A 81 0.98 -24.76 -5.17
CA LYS A 81 0.58 -25.94 -4.38
C LYS A 81 -0.09 -25.58 -3.06
N SER A 82 0.44 -24.58 -2.35
CA SER A 82 0.01 -24.26 -1.00
C SER A 82 -1.06 -23.17 -0.96
N TYR A 83 -1.12 -22.32 -1.99
CA TYR A 83 -2.02 -21.18 -2.05
C TYR A 83 -2.71 -21.07 -3.43
N PRO A 84 -3.44 -22.11 -3.89
CA PRO A 84 -4.10 -22.10 -5.20
C PRO A 84 -5.12 -20.95 -5.34
N MET A 85 -5.70 -20.48 -4.24
CA MET A 85 -6.60 -19.32 -4.19
C MET A 85 -5.92 -17.98 -4.47
N ILE A 86 -4.60 -17.86 -4.30
CA ILE A 86 -3.80 -16.69 -4.69
C ILE A 86 -3.22 -16.88 -6.09
N TRP A 87 -2.85 -18.11 -6.43
CA TRP A 87 -2.26 -18.45 -7.73
C TRP A 87 -3.22 -18.23 -8.90
N ASN A 88 -4.48 -18.62 -8.73
CA ASN A 88 -5.52 -18.47 -9.76
C ASN A 88 -6.88 -18.10 -9.14
N PRO A 89 -7.01 -16.90 -8.57
CA PRO A 89 -8.26 -16.44 -7.99
C PRO A 89 -9.33 -16.20 -9.05
N LYS A 90 -10.59 -16.39 -8.67
CA LYS A 90 -11.73 -15.93 -9.46
C LYS A 90 -11.89 -14.42 -9.37
N ALA A 91 -11.68 -13.88 -8.18
CA ALA A 91 -11.68 -12.45 -7.90
C ALA A 91 -10.86 -12.15 -6.63
N PHE A 92 -10.45 -10.89 -6.47
CA PHE A 92 -9.89 -10.40 -5.21
C PHE A 92 -10.32 -8.95 -4.95
N GLU A 93 -10.37 -8.58 -3.67
CA GLU A 93 -10.74 -7.25 -3.21
C GLU A 93 -9.76 -6.75 -2.15
N PHE A 94 -9.32 -5.50 -2.30
CA PHE A 94 -8.52 -4.84 -1.28
C PHE A 94 -9.40 -4.29 -0.17
N LEU A 95 -9.16 -4.76 1.04
CA LEU A 95 -9.87 -4.32 2.24
C LEU A 95 -9.05 -3.23 2.97
N SER A 96 -8.85 -3.41 4.27
CA SER A 96 -8.11 -2.46 5.11
C SER A 96 -6.62 -2.41 4.77
N ILE A 97 -6.03 -1.23 4.96
CA ILE A 97 -4.59 -1.01 4.98
C ILE A 97 -4.21 -0.42 6.34
N SER A 98 -3.10 -0.87 6.90
CA SER A 98 -2.58 -0.35 8.16
C SER A 98 -1.06 -0.18 8.10
N GLY A 99 -0.54 0.84 8.78
CA GLY A 99 0.90 1.02 8.96
C GLY A 99 1.42 0.15 10.09
N VAL A 100 2.60 -0.44 9.90
CA VAL A 100 3.37 -1.16 10.92
C VAL A 100 4.78 -0.59 11.00
N ARG A 101 5.56 -0.96 12.04
CA ARG A 101 6.91 -0.41 12.24
C ARG A 101 7.83 -0.57 11.03
N THR A 102 7.65 -1.63 10.26
CA THR A 102 8.51 -2.03 9.14
C THR A 102 7.93 -1.69 7.77
N GLY A 103 6.73 -1.12 7.69
CA GLY A 103 6.05 -0.87 6.42
C GLY A 103 4.52 -0.83 6.55
N VAL A 104 3.82 -1.58 5.71
CA VAL A 104 2.36 -1.65 5.72
C VAL A 104 1.85 -3.08 5.68
N VAL A 105 0.63 -3.25 6.15
CA VAL A 105 -0.17 -4.47 5.97
C VAL A 105 -1.40 -4.11 5.15
N GLN A 106 -1.56 -4.75 4.00
CA GLN A 106 -2.74 -4.65 3.15
C GLN A 106 -3.51 -5.96 3.23
N ARG A 107 -4.74 -5.90 3.75
CA ARG A 107 -5.65 -7.04 3.75
C ARG A 107 -6.29 -7.21 2.39
N VAL A 108 -6.36 -8.45 1.93
CA VAL A 108 -6.96 -8.82 0.64
C VAL A 108 -7.91 -10.00 0.87
N LEU A 109 -9.12 -9.87 0.36
CA LEU A 109 -10.08 -10.95 0.24
C LEU A 109 -9.88 -11.61 -1.13
N PHE A 110 -9.77 -12.93 -1.16
CA PHE A 110 -9.74 -13.73 -2.38
C PHE A 110 -10.99 -14.59 -2.45
N THR A 111 -11.62 -14.62 -3.62
CA THR A 111 -12.61 -15.62 -3.98
C THR A 111 -11.94 -16.62 -4.90
N ASP A 112 -11.89 -17.89 -4.50
CA ASP A 112 -11.30 -18.93 -5.33
C ASP A 112 -12.25 -19.40 -6.45
N GLN A 113 -11.79 -20.37 -7.24
CA GLN A 113 -12.56 -20.92 -8.36
C GLN A 113 -13.81 -21.70 -7.91
N GLN A 114 -13.86 -22.17 -6.66
CA GLN A 114 -15.01 -22.85 -6.07
C GLN A 114 -16.04 -21.83 -5.53
N GLY A 115 -15.61 -20.58 -5.32
CA GLY A 115 -16.42 -19.52 -4.73
C GLY A 115 -16.20 -19.35 -3.23
N ASP A 116 -15.24 -20.07 -2.64
CA ASP A 116 -14.90 -19.92 -1.24
C ASP A 116 -14.10 -18.63 -1.01
N ILE A 117 -14.30 -18.03 0.17
CA ILE A 117 -13.71 -16.74 0.55
C ILE A 117 -12.52 -16.98 1.48
N HIS A 118 -11.38 -16.36 1.15
CA HIS A 118 -10.14 -16.45 1.92
C HIS A 118 -9.58 -15.05 2.18
N PHE A 119 -9.09 -14.80 3.39
CA PHE A 119 -8.50 -13.51 3.77
C PHE A 119 -7.00 -13.65 3.96
N PHE A 120 -6.24 -12.71 3.42
CA PHE A 120 -4.79 -12.66 3.54
C PHE A 120 -4.29 -11.26 3.89
N ASP A 121 -3.35 -11.20 4.83
CA ASP A 121 -2.60 -9.99 5.12
C ASP A 121 -1.28 -10.02 4.35
N TYR A 122 -1.13 -9.10 3.39
CA TYR A 122 0.11 -8.85 2.66
C TYR A 122 0.95 -7.83 3.43
N VAL A 123 2.14 -8.23 3.86
CA VAL A 123 3.10 -7.35 4.50
C VAL A 123 4.05 -6.82 3.43
N LEU A 124 4.11 -5.50 3.30
CA LEU A 124 5.02 -4.82 2.40
C LEU A 124 5.93 -3.89 3.18
N GLU A 125 7.19 -3.85 2.77
CA GLU A 125 8.22 -2.97 3.31
C GLU A 125 8.86 -2.15 2.19
N ASN A 126 9.38 -0.98 2.53
CA ASN A 126 10.20 -0.20 1.62
C ASN A 126 11.67 -0.52 1.90
N ASN A 127 12.36 -1.07 0.90
CA ASN A 127 13.77 -1.45 1.02
C ASN A 127 14.75 -0.29 0.79
N GLY A 128 14.25 0.95 0.63
CA GLY A 128 15.01 2.15 0.30
C GLY A 128 14.87 2.58 -1.16
N GLU A 129 14.54 1.66 -2.06
CA GLU A 129 14.35 1.93 -3.49
C GLU A 129 12.90 1.75 -3.92
N ARG A 130 12.25 0.69 -3.46
CA ARG A 130 10.87 0.34 -3.80
C ARG A 130 10.18 -0.42 -2.69
N TRP A 131 8.85 -0.43 -2.77
CA TRP A 131 8.03 -1.36 -1.99
C TRP A 131 8.20 -2.79 -2.52
N VAL A 132 8.28 -3.74 -1.60
CA VAL A 132 8.39 -5.18 -1.86
C VAL A 132 7.51 -5.96 -0.87
N ILE A 133 7.03 -7.13 -1.29
CA ILE A 133 6.25 -8.03 -0.44
C ILE A 133 7.23 -8.83 0.42
N SER A 134 7.11 -8.71 1.75
CA SER A 134 7.95 -9.41 2.72
C SER A 134 7.24 -10.52 3.48
N GLY A 135 5.91 -10.64 3.32
CA GLY A 135 5.16 -11.78 3.82
C GLY A 135 3.70 -11.78 3.36
N VAL A 136 3.09 -12.96 3.37
CA VAL A 136 1.66 -13.16 3.10
C VAL A 136 1.15 -14.16 4.13
N TYR A 137 0.12 -13.78 4.87
CA TYR A 137 -0.39 -14.58 5.99
C TYR A 137 -1.90 -14.78 5.85
N MET A 138 -2.35 -16.04 5.89
CA MET A 138 -3.77 -16.35 5.92
C MET A 138 -4.38 -15.93 7.24
N ILE A 139 -5.53 -15.25 7.19
CA ILE A 139 -6.28 -14.83 8.35
C ILE A 139 -7.38 -15.86 8.63
N GLN A 140 -7.23 -16.60 9.72
CA GLN A 140 -8.23 -17.57 10.15
C GLN A 140 -9.36 -16.87 10.92
N GLY A 141 -10.61 -17.21 10.60
CA GLY A 141 -11.78 -16.84 11.41
C GLY A 141 -12.45 -15.51 11.08
N GLU A 142 -12.00 -14.79 10.04
CA GLU A 142 -12.76 -13.67 9.48
C GLU A 142 -13.93 -14.25 8.68
N LYS A 143 -15.13 -14.27 9.28
CA LYS A 143 -16.35 -14.61 8.56
C LYS A 143 -16.66 -13.46 7.62
N GLY A 144 -16.73 -13.73 6.32
CA GLY A 144 -17.30 -12.79 5.35
C GLY A 144 -18.61 -12.26 5.92
N VAL A 145 -18.69 -10.94 6.05
CA VAL A 145 -19.84 -10.24 6.62
C VAL A 145 -21.08 -10.52 5.79
#